data_AF-A0A524M963-F1
#
_entry.id   AF-A0A524M963-F1
#
_cell.length_a   1.000
_cell.length_b   1.000
_cell.length_c   1.000
_cell.angle_alpha   90.00
_cell.angle_beta   90.00
_cell.angle_gamma   90.00
#
_symmetry.space_group_name_H-M   'P 1'
#
loop_
_entity.id
_entity.type
_entity.pdbx_description
1 polymer ?
#
loop_
_entity_poly.entity_id
_entity_poly.type
_entity_poly.pdbx_seq_one_letter_code
_entity_poly.pdbx_strand_id
1 'polypeptide(L)' 'MAHEGLVIFLFFLGALLLVGFYLGPNKEVRLVKRTEGKVMLLPSAVILFVLAIIIFTGVIG' A
#
# COMPACT_ATOMS: atom_id res chain seq x y z
N MET A 1 -17.33 12.08 -8.41
CA MET A 1 -17.59 12.12 -6.95
C MET A 1 -17.19 10.83 -6.21
N ALA A 2 -17.89 9.70 -6.35
CA ALA A 2 -17.53 8.48 -5.60
C ALA A 2 -16.14 7.89 -6.00
N HIS A 3 -15.81 7.97 -7.29
CA HIS A 3 -14.52 7.49 -7.83
C HIS A 3 -13.33 8.29 -7.30
N GLU A 4 -13.46 9.62 -7.21
CA GLU A 4 -12.41 10.50 -6.68
C GLU A 4 -12.11 10.21 -5.21
N GLY A 5 -13.16 9.98 -4.40
CA GLY A 5 -13.01 9.61 -2.99
C GLY A 5 -12.29 8.27 -2.81
N LEU A 6 -12.60 7.29 -3.67
CA LEU A 6 -11.94 5.99 -3.64
C LEU A 6 -10.45 6.09 -4.01
N VAL A 7 -10.10 6.88 -5.03
CA VAL A 7 -8.69 7.11 -5.43
C VAL A 7 -7.91 7.72 -4.28
N ILE A 8 -8.45 8.76 -3.63
CA ILE A 8 -7.81 9.41 -2.48
C ILE A 8 -7.61 8.41 -1.34
N PHE A 9 -8.63 7.62 -1.03
CA PHE A 9 -8.54 6.58 0.00
C PHE A 9 -7.44 5.55 -0.29
N LEU A 10 -7.39 5.01 -1.51
CA LEU A 10 -6.38 4.03 -1.92
C LEU A 10 -4.97 4.61 -1.86
N PHE A 11 -4.81 5.87 -2.27
CA PHE A 11 -3.53 6.57 -2.21
C PHE A 11 -3.05 6.74 -0.76
N PHE A 12 -3.92 7.20 0.14
CA PHE A 12 -3.60 7.33 1.57
C PHE A 12 -3.29 5.98 2.21
N LEU A 13 -4.06 4.93 1.90
CA LEU A 13 -3.82 3.59 2.41
C LEU A 13 -2.47 3.03 1.93
N GLY A 14 -2.14 3.20 0.65
CA GLY A 14 -0.83 2.84 0.09
C GLY A 14 0.33 3.56 0.79
N ALA A 15 0.18 4.86 1.05
CA ALA A 15 1.17 5.64 1.79
C ALA A 15 1.33 5.14 3.24
N LEU A 16 0.23 4.78 3.91
CA LEU A 16 0.25 4.27 5.28
C LEU A 16 0.97 2.90 5.36
N LEU A 17 0.78 2.03 4.36
CA LEU A 17 1.51 0.77 4.26
C LEU A 17 3.03 0.98 4.07
N LEU A 18 3.44 1.96 3.26
CA LEU A 18 4.86 2.32 3.13
C LEU A 18 5.43 2.84 4.45
N VAL A 19 4.70 3.68 5.17
CA VAL A 19 5.10 4.14 6.50
C VAL A 19 5.25 2.94 7.45
N GLY A 20 4.30 2.00 7.44
CA GLY A 20 4.40 0.74 8.18
C GLY A 20 5.62 -0.10 7.81
N PHE A 21 5.98 -0.16 6.53
CA PHE A 21 7.16 -0.86 6.04
C PHE A 21 8.46 -0.26 6.57
N TYR A 22 8.57 1.06 6.68
CA TYR A 22 9.77 1.71 7.23
C TYR A 22 9.85 1.62 8.76
N LEU A 23 8.70 1.69 9.46
CA LEU A 23 8.67 1.81 10.91
C LEU A 23 8.56 0.47 11.67
N GLY A 24 8.05 -0.58 11.02
CA GLY A 24 7.70 -1.85 11.67
C GLY A 24 8.75 -2.95 11.54
N PRO A 25 8.91 -3.58 10.36
CA PRO A 25 9.65 -4.83 10.18
C PRO A 25 11.09 -4.83 10.71
N ASN A 26 11.78 -3.69 10.65
CA ASN A 26 13.16 -3.59 11.12
C ASN A 26 13.32 -3.70 12.65
N LYS A 27 12.22 -3.58 13.42
CA LYS A 27 12.22 -3.73 14.88
C LYS A 27 12.05 -5.19 15.34
N GLU A 28 11.71 -6.11 14.43
CA GLU A 28 11.55 -7.53 14.74
C GLU A 28 12.91 -8.21 14.97
N VAL A 29 13.03 -8.95 16.08
CA VAL A 29 14.24 -9.73 16.43
C VAL A 29 14.35 -10.99 15.55
N ARG A 30 13.22 -11.57 15.15
CA ARG A 30 13.17 -12.77 14.32
C ARG A 30 13.25 -12.40 12.83
N LEU A 31 14.30 -12.88 12.16
CA LEU A 31 14.52 -12.63 10.72
C LEU A 31 13.35 -13.08 9.84
N VAL A 32 12.72 -14.22 10.15
CA VAL A 32 11.57 -14.73 9.39
C VAL A 32 10.40 -13.74 9.45
N LYS A 33 10.07 -13.22 10.63
CA LYS A 33 8.97 -12.25 10.82
C LYS A 33 9.26 -10.89 10.20
N ARG A 34 10.52 -10.45 10.27
CA ARG A 34 10.98 -9.26 9.54
C ARG A 34 10.77 -9.41 8.02
N THR A 35 11.15 -10.55 7.46
CA THR A 35 11.01 -10.81 6.02
C THR A 35 9.54 -10.93 5.63
N GLU A 36 8.73 -11.67 6.37
CA GLU A 36 7.28 -11.76 6.17
C GLU A 36 6.64 -10.36 6.16
N GLY A 37 6.92 -9.53 7.15
CA GLY A 37 6.38 -8.17 7.22
C GLY A 37 6.77 -7.31 6.02
N LYS A 38 8.03 -7.40 5.56
CA LYS A 38 8.49 -6.65 4.37
C LYS A 38 7.82 -7.13 3.08
N VAL A 39 7.71 -8.45 2.91
CA VAL A 39 7.12 -9.09 1.73
C VAL A 39 5.60 -8.92 1.68
N MET A 40 4.94 -8.67 2.81
CA MET A 40 3.52 -8.33 2.81
C MET A 40 3.30 -6.83 2.55
N LEU A 41 4.01 -5.94 3.26
CA LEU A 41 3.71 -4.50 3.23
C LEU A 41 4.08 -3.82 1.91
N LEU A 42 5.26 -4.11 1.35
CA LEU A 42 5.73 -3.42 0.15
C LEU A 42 4.90 -3.77 -1.09
N PRO A 43 4.63 -5.05 -1.42
CA PRO A 43 3.81 -5.39 -2.58
C PRO A 43 2.37 -4.92 -2.43
N SER A 44 1.79 -4.98 -1.23
CA SER A 44 0.44 -4.46 -0.99
C SER A 44 0.35 -2.95 -1.24
N ALA A 45 1.33 -2.17 -0.78
CA ALA A 45 1.39 -0.74 -1.06
C ALA A 45 1.46 -0.45 -2.57
N VAL A 46 2.32 -1.18 -3.30
CA VAL A 46 2.46 -1.04 -4.76
C VAL A 46 1.14 -1.35 -5.47
N ILE A 47 0.45 -2.43 -5.11
CA ILE A 47 -0.83 -2.80 -5.70
C ILE A 47 -1.87 -1.68 -5.48
N LEU A 48 -1.93 -1.09 -4.28
CA LEU A 48 -2.87 0.01 -4.01
C LEU A 48 -2.60 1.24 -4.87
N PHE A 49 -1.34 1.59 -5.13
CA PHE A 49 -1.00 2.69 -6.03
C PHE A 49 -1.36 2.38 -7.48
N VAL A 50 -1.09 1.16 -7.95
CA VAL A 50 -1.48 0.73 -9.30
C VAL A 50 -3.00 0.79 -9.46
N LEU A 51 -3.76 0.30 -8.49
CA LEU A 51 -5.22 0.37 -8.48
C LEU A 51 -5.71 1.83 -8.45
N ALA A 52 -5.11 2.67 -7.61
CA ALA A 52 -5.46 4.09 -7.56
C ALA A 52 -5.25 4.78 -8.92
N ILE A 53 -4.16 4.45 -9.63
CA ILE A 53 -3.89 4.98 -10.98
C ILE A 53 -4.94 4.48 -11.98
N ILE A 54 -5.20 3.17 -12.03
CA ILE A 54 -6.19 2.58 -12.96
C ILE A 54 -7.57 3.24 -12.77
N ILE A 55 -7.99 3.36 -11.50
CA ILE A 55 -9.27 3.95 -11.12
C ILE A 55 -9.27 5.45 -11.44
N PHE A 56 -8.18 6.18 -11.17
CA PHE A 56 -8.08 7.59 -11.54
C PHE A 56 -8.16 7.82 -13.05
N THR A 57 -7.52 6.96 -13.85
CA THR A 57 -7.52 7.06 -15.31
C THR A 57 -8.87 6.76 -15.97
N GLY A 58 -9.86 6.30 -15.19
CA GLY A 58 -11.20 6.01 -15.72
C GLY A 58 -11.24 4.81 -16.66
N VAL A 59 -10.21 3.95 -16.68
CA VAL A 59 -10.17 2.74 -17.53
C VAL A 59 -11.32 1.76 -17.18
N ILE A 60 -11.91 1.90 -15.99
CA ILE A 60 -13.03 1.07 -15.49
C ILE A 60 -14.37 1.86 -15.52
N GLY A 61 -14.37 3.12 -16.02
CA GLY A 61 -15.53 4.01 -16.04
C GLY A 61 -16.31 4.03 -17.35
#